data_AF-K5WS32-F1
#
_entry.id   AF-K5WS32-F1
#
_cell.length_a   1.000
_cell.length_b   1.000
_cell.length_c   1.000
_cell.angle_alpha   90.00
_cell.angle_beta   90.00
_cell.angle_gamma   90.00
#
_symmetry.space_group_name_H-M   'P 1'
#
loop_
_entity.id
_entity.type
_entity.pdbx_description
1 polymer ?
#
loop_
_entity_poly.entity_id
_entity_poly.type
_entity_poly.pdbx_seq_one_letter_code
_entity_poly.pdbx_strand_id
1 'polypeptide(L)'
;PDFNPPYSSVHSGFHSVNYETATTENNYSAFCEAVMAEAVPFLRLSNNLYVVSGWDSKLGQRTNRWYHLQLDHSQGRPIPICFCPGGNNQRDCVHQRYISEELIEELIGPDCRALGIFNYNNTMLFSHDLLDDYTSCYTTSETPFSAWIKVLTRRYKTWVKPSGARDNSSLFVDEGVFRAVWFAYINLVDFSGDDMVCPHCGPTPETIIWDGVTLSFNRKQVKESIYPPTTRHQGSIIREGRYPKPSYFIEDVQIRKLLASISNVTFNDRAVNLILFVSFVSNTIKTVQTKLQILQDLPRMHQGIEEHCYGLHGLFRQYYTSIYLLEKDPPLSVQRFFLQISTNESCLQIVNRPALLVLEKFLKNPSEETLNLVSCVPCLYFLLLDEWNTCHNFSDAILQTVMWMKSRVHMALKTALTYPAPPLDYSIQDVDGGWKKSGCRYSMPQIRHRPQYPSFPHDISKEPKERGGLCNKYYSEYGHNKLTGGIMAAWCTHSICYGFHCIPESEGRNDVFSALVTRWPKAPKYIIYDFACQLAPYCMAREPDFFSDTSFLIDDFHTMGHTRCSTAFFLKTYALTQPALGRINPSAAECGNGGLSKIRKSVRYMGQERAILYTSTFLSI
;
A
#
# COMPACT_ATOMS: atom_id res chain seq x y z
N PRO A 1 60.40 18.03 13.74
CA PRO A 1 59.49 18.13 14.91
C PRO A 1 58.22 17.30 14.63
N ASP A 2 58.36 16.01 14.91
CA ASP A 2 57.42 15.09 15.57
C ASP A 2 55.94 15.50 15.70
N PHE A 3 55.03 14.59 15.40
CA PHE A 3 54.42 13.72 16.43
C PHE A 3 53.53 12.63 15.80
N ASN A 4 53.87 11.37 16.09
CA ASN A 4 53.05 10.14 16.01
C ASN A 4 52.36 9.93 17.40
N PRO A 5 51.56 8.87 17.67
CA PRO A 5 50.39 8.22 17.03
C PRO A 5 49.24 8.04 18.10
N PRO A 6 48.27 7.08 18.10
CA PRO A 6 48.54 5.64 18.21
C PRO A 6 47.68 4.68 17.36
N TYR A 7 48.34 3.58 16.99
CA TYR A 7 47.77 2.29 16.58
C TYR A 7 47.11 1.57 17.77
N SER A 8 46.04 0.82 17.51
CA SER A 8 45.75 -0.43 18.23
C SER A 8 45.38 -1.53 17.22
N SER A 9 46.18 -2.60 17.27
CA SER A 9 46.09 -3.81 16.47
C SER A 9 45.29 -4.89 17.22
N VAL A 10 44.36 -5.56 16.55
CA VAL A 10 43.98 -6.95 16.91
C VAL A 10 43.86 -7.78 15.62
N HIS A 11 44.62 -8.87 15.63
CA HIS A 11 44.81 -9.86 14.58
C HIS A 11 43.52 -10.44 14.00
N SER A 12 43.47 -10.62 12.68
CA SER A 12 42.77 -11.73 12.05
C SER A 12 43.77 -12.46 11.14
N GLY A 13 43.95 -13.75 11.40
CA GLY A 13 44.86 -14.60 10.65
C GLY A 13 44.34 -14.80 9.22
N PHE A 14 45.11 -14.30 8.25
CA PHE A 14 44.96 -14.72 6.87
C PHE A 14 45.74 -16.02 6.69
N HIS A 15 45.02 -17.13 6.55
CA HIS A 15 45.56 -18.30 5.88
C HIS A 15 45.96 -17.88 4.46
N SER A 16 47.22 -18.08 4.13
CA SER A 16 47.75 -18.00 2.78
C SER A 16 47.07 -19.06 1.91
N VAL A 17 46.07 -18.65 1.12
CA VAL A 17 45.51 -19.49 0.06
C VAL A 17 46.45 -19.37 -1.13
N ASN A 18 47.06 -20.48 -1.54
CA ASN A 18 47.82 -20.59 -2.77
C ASN A 18 46.92 -20.19 -3.95
N TYR A 19 47.32 -19.17 -4.69
CA TYR A 19 46.66 -18.79 -5.94
C TYR A 19 46.98 -19.84 -7.01
N GLU A 20 46.11 -20.83 -7.16
CA GLU A 20 45.97 -21.53 -8.42
C GLU A 20 45.48 -20.54 -9.49
N THR A 21 46.08 -20.61 -10.66
CA THR A 21 45.76 -19.75 -11.79
C THR A 21 44.32 -19.99 -12.24
N ALA A 22 43.46 -18.97 -12.12
CA ALA A 22 42.07 -19.04 -12.59
C ALA A 22 42.05 -19.35 -14.10
N THR A 23 41.30 -20.37 -14.49
CA THR A 23 41.06 -20.70 -15.90
C THR A 23 40.32 -19.54 -16.59
N THR A 24 40.52 -19.38 -17.90
CA THR A 24 39.86 -18.34 -18.72
C THR A 24 38.34 -18.36 -18.61
N GLU A 25 37.76 -19.55 -18.40
CA GLU A 25 36.32 -19.78 -18.24
C GLU A 25 35.78 -19.29 -16.89
N ASN A 26 36.51 -19.50 -15.78
CA ASN A 26 36.15 -18.98 -14.46
C ASN A 26 36.15 -17.44 -14.44
N ASN A 27 37.11 -16.83 -15.13
CA ASN A 27 37.21 -15.37 -15.22
C ASN A 27 36.04 -14.75 -16.02
N TYR A 28 35.62 -15.40 -17.10
CA TYR A 28 34.47 -14.93 -17.88
C TYR A 28 33.16 -15.06 -17.09
N SER A 29 32.95 -16.18 -16.39
CA SER A 29 31.80 -16.36 -15.52
C SER A 29 31.70 -15.27 -14.44
N ALA A 30 32.80 -14.96 -13.76
CA ALA A 30 32.86 -13.87 -12.78
C ALA A 30 32.55 -12.49 -13.39
N PHE A 31 32.97 -12.24 -14.63
CA PHE A 31 32.61 -11.02 -15.36
C PHE A 31 31.10 -10.97 -15.65
N CYS A 32 30.50 -12.06 -16.17
CA CYS A 32 29.07 -12.14 -16.47
C CYS A 32 28.23 -11.91 -15.21
N GLU A 33 28.57 -12.56 -14.10
CA GLU A 33 27.90 -12.37 -12.81
C GLU A 33 28.00 -10.91 -12.35
N ALA A 34 29.18 -10.29 -12.47
CA ALA A 34 29.39 -8.91 -12.06
C ALA A 34 28.65 -7.89 -12.94
N VAL A 35 28.51 -8.16 -14.25
CA VAL A 35 27.69 -7.32 -15.15
C VAL A 35 26.20 -7.51 -14.84
N MET A 36 25.74 -8.75 -14.67
CA MET A 36 24.34 -9.05 -14.32
C MET A 36 23.94 -8.50 -12.94
N ALA A 37 24.88 -8.42 -12.00
CA ALA A 37 24.69 -7.80 -10.69
C ALA A 37 24.86 -6.27 -10.72
N GLU A 38 25.07 -5.67 -11.89
CA GLU A 38 25.36 -4.25 -12.12
C GLU A 38 26.58 -3.72 -11.33
N ALA A 39 27.44 -4.61 -10.83
CA ALA A 39 28.72 -4.26 -10.20
C ALA A 39 29.75 -3.77 -11.24
N VAL A 40 29.62 -4.28 -12.47
CA VAL A 40 30.39 -3.89 -13.66
C VAL A 40 29.42 -3.24 -14.65
N PRO A 41 29.45 -1.91 -14.80
CA PRO A 41 28.60 -1.23 -15.78
C PRO A 41 28.86 -1.71 -17.21
N PHE A 42 27.78 -2.09 -17.88
CA PHE A 42 27.72 -2.46 -19.29
C PHE A 42 26.45 -1.81 -19.88
N LEU A 43 26.59 -0.59 -20.38
CA LEU A 43 25.47 0.31 -20.67
C LEU A 43 25.28 0.44 -22.17
N ARG A 44 24.05 0.29 -22.65
CA ARG A 44 23.69 0.57 -24.04
C ARG A 44 23.41 2.06 -24.21
N LEU A 45 24.08 2.72 -25.15
CA LEU A 45 23.84 4.12 -25.51
C LEU A 45 22.92 4.28 -26.72
N SER A 46 22.98 3.34 -27.66
CA SER A 46 22.09 3.28 -28.83
C SER A 46 22.00 1.85 -29.34
N ASN A 47 21.26 1.61 -30.42
CA ASN A 47 21.09 0.26 -30.96
C ASN A 47 22.42 -0.46 -31.25
N ASN A 48 23.45 0.29 -31.66
CA ASN A 48 24.72 -0.26 -32.11
C ASN A 48 25.90 0.17 -31.24
N LEU A 49 25.68 0.86 -30.12
CA LEU A 49 26.76 1.45 -29.31
C LEU A 49 26.54 1.23 -27.82
N TYR A 50 27.61 0.76 -27.16
CA TYR A 50 27.66 0.45 -25.74
C TYR A 50 28.88 1.12 -25.10
N VAL A 51 28.74 1.46 -23.82
CA VAL A 51 29.82 1.89 -22.94
C VAL A 51 30.02 0.84 -21.88
N VAL A 52 31.23 0.31 -21.79
CA VAL A 52 31.57 -0.82 -20.91
C VAL A 52 32.72 -0.45 -19.99
N SER A 53 32.63 -0.86 -18.73
CA SER A 53 33.73 -0.70 -17.78
C SER A 53 34.78 -1.79 -17.98
N GLY A 54 36.06 -1.44 -17.80
CA GLY A 54 37.16 -2.38 -17.96
C GLY A 54 37.17 -3.47 -16.90
N TRP A 55 37.67 -4.64 -17.25
CA TRP A 55 37.75 -5.81 -16.38
C TRP A 55 39.21 -6.26 -16.20
N ASP A 56 39.62 -6.48 -14.95
CA ASP A 56 40.90 -7.09 -14.63
C ASP A 56 40.71 -8.61 -14.49
N SER A 57 41.18 -9.34 -15.49
CA SER A 57 41.04 -10.79 -15.56
C SER A 57 41.87 -11.57 -14.54
N LYS A 58 42.89 -10.95 -13.94
CA LYS A 58 43.73 -11.59 -12.91
C LYS A 58 43.13 -11.43 -11.53
N LEU A 59 42.50 -10.28 -11.29
CA LEU A 59 41.90 -9.93 -10.01
C LEU A 59 40.39 -10.20 -9.95
N GLY A 60 39.76 -10.54 -11.09
CA GLY A 60 38.33 -10.82 -11.17
C GLY A 60 37.47 -9.62 -10.75
N GLN A 61 37.90 -8.40 -11.10
CA GLN A 61 37.27 -7.18 -10.61
C GLN A 61 37.20 -6.08 -11.68
N ARG A 62 36.28 -5.14 -11.45
CA ARG A 62 36.12 -3.93 -12.25
C ARG A 62 37.36 -3.03 -12.15
N THR A 63 37.70 -2.39 -13.26
CA THR A 63 38.67 -1.29 -13.33
C THR A 63 37.97 0.07 -13.47
N ASN A 64 38.67 1.16 -13.17
CA ASN A 64 38.16 2.53 -13.33
C ASN A 64 38.22 3.05 -14.78
N ARG A 65 38.57 2.20 -15.76
CA ARG A 65 38.64 2.56 -17.17
C ARG A 65 37.33 2.24 -17.88
N TRP A 66 37.01 3.02 -18.90
CA TRP A 66 35.81 2.86 -19.72
C TRP A 66 36.19 2.69 -21.18
N TYR A 67 35.41 1.90 -21.89
CA TYR A 67 35.63 1.59 -23.30
C TYR A 67 34.32 1.64 -24.06
N HIS A 68 34.42 1.87 -25.37
CA HIS A 68 33.29 1.72 -26.27
C HIS A 68 33.24 0.30 -26.82
N LEU A 69 32.01 -0.17 -27.08
CA LEU A 69 31.75 -1.37 -27.84
C LEU A 69 30.68 -1.04 -28.88
N GLN A 70 30.97 -1.34 -30.14
CA GLN A 70 30.09 -1.07 -31.27
C GLN A 70 29.66 -2.37 -31.96
N LEU A 71 28.42 -2.44 -32.42
CA LEU A 71 27.93 -3.54 -33.26
C LEU A 71 28.02 -3.14 -34.74
N ASP A 72 28.75 -3.92 -35.53
CA ASP A 72 28.77 -3.82 -36.99
C ASP A 72 27.75 -4.78 -37.59
N HIS A 73 26.87 -4.25 -38.45
CA HIS A 73 25.80 -5.00 -39.11
C HIS A 73 26.06 -5.22 -40.61
N SER A 74 27.23 -4.83 -41.12
CA SER A 74 27.59 -4.88 -42.54
C SER A 74 27.50 -6.29 -43.17
N GLN A 75 27.60 -7.34 -42.35
CA GLN A 75 27.56 -8.75 -42.80
C GLN A 75 26.30 -9.52 -42.37
N GLY A 76 25.20 -8.81 -42.05
CA GLY A 76 23.90 -9.42 -41.73
C GLY A 76 23.79 -9.98 -40.30
N ARG A 77 24.85 -10.54 -39.71
CA ARG A 77 24.93 -10.85 -38.28
C ARG A 77 25.66 -9.72 -37.54
N PRO A 78 25.17 -9.24 -36.38
CA PRO A 78 25.87 -8.22 -35.61
C PRO A 78 27.23 -8.76 -35.12
N ILE A 79 28.32 -8.07 -35.50
CA ILE A 79 29.69 -8.37 -35.07
C ILE A 79 30.11 -7.32 -34.05
N PRO A 80 30.43 -7.71 -32.79
CA PRO A 80 30.83 -6.75 -31.79
C PRO A 80 32.31 -6.37 -31.89
N ILE A 81 32.57 -5.07 -31.89
CA ILE A 81 33.90 -4.46 -31.93
C ILE A 81 34.09 -3.69 -30.61
N CYS A 82 34.93 -4.21 -29.72
CA CYS A 82 35.24 -3.56 -28.45
C CYS A 82 36.60 -2.86 -28.50
N PHE A 83 36.63 -1.60 -28.05
CA PHE A 83 37.84 -0.77 -28.01
C PHE A 83 38.63 -0.91 -26.70
N CYS A 84 38.36 -1.96 -25.91
CA CYS A 84 39.19 -2.27 -24.76
C CYS A 84 40.52 -2.93 -25.19
N PRO A 85 41.56 -2.96 -24.32
CA PRO A 85 42.84 -3.59 -24.65
C PRO A 85 42.73 -5.05 -25.10
N GLY A 86 41.70 -5.79 -24.66
CA GLY A 86 41.43 -7.15 -25.13
C GLY A 86 40.90 -7.17 -26.57
N GLY A 87 39.92 -6.31 -26.87
CA GLY A 87 39.34 -6.21 -28.21
C GLY A 87 40.30 -5.68 -29.27
N ASN A 88 41.12 -4.68 -28.93
CA ASN A 88 42.13 -4.11 -29.84
C ASN A 88 43.27 -5.10 -30.19
N ASN A 89 43.54 -6.07 -29.32
CA ASN A 89 44.62 -7.05 -29.52
C ASN A 89 44.12 -8.39 -30.09
N GLN A 90 42.84 -8.49 -30.52
CA GLN A 90 42.21 -9.74 -30.97
C GLN A 90 42.37 -10.91 -30.00
N ARG A 91 42.35 -10.65 -28.69
CA ARG A 91 42.43 -11.66 -27.64
C ARG A 91 41.16 -11.62 -26.79
N ASP A 92 40.47 -12.76 -26.67
CA ASP A 92 39.36 -13.08 -25.74
C ASP A 92 38.81 -11.89 -24.94
N CYS A 93 38.13 -10.98 -25.63
CA CYS A 93 37.53 -9.82 -25.00
C CYS A 93 36.26 -10.26 -24.27
N VAL A 94 36.27 -10.22 -22.95
CA VAL A 94 35.08 -10.55 -22.14
C VAL A 94 33.86 -9.71 -22.53
N HIS A 95 34.06 -8.47 -23.01
CA HIS A 95 32.94 -7.62 -23.48
C HIS A 95 32.36 -8.07 -24.82
N GLN A 96 33.19 -8.40 -25.81
CA GLN A 96 32.74 -8.91 -27.11
C GLN A 96 32.08 -10.28 -26.95
N ARG A 97 32.64 -11.11 -26.06
CA ARG A 97 32.07 -12.40 -25.71
C ARG A 97 30.71 -12.23 -25.03
N TYR A 98 30.63 -11.39 -24.00
CA TYR A 98 29.39 -11.10 -23.27
C TYR A 98 28.29 -10.54 -24.17
N ILE A 99 28.59 -9.59 -25.06
CA ILE A 99 27.55 -9.09 -25.96
C ILE A 99 27.12 -10.14 -27.00
N SER A 100 28.04 -10.99 -27.47
CA SER A 100 27.72 -12.06 -28.42
C SER A 100 26.91 -13.19 -27.80
N GLU A 101 27.16 -13.50 -26.53
CA GLU A 101 26.57 -14.65 -25.82
C GLU A 101 25.34 -14.26 -24.99
N GLU A 102 25.28 -13.05 -24.44
CA GLU A 102 24.32 -12.67 -23.37
C GLU A 102 23.41 -11.47 -23.69
N LEU A 103 23.71 -10.66 -24.74
CA LEU A 103 23.12 -9.31 -24.86
C LEU A 103 22.58 -8.92 -26.26
N ILE A 104 22.63 -9.79 -27.27
CA ILE A 104 21.96 -9.50 -28.55
C ILE A 104 20.45 -9.65 -28.34
N GLU A 105 19.73 -8.53 -28.30
CA GLU A 105 18.27 -8.45 -28.13
C GLU A 105 17.44 -9.02 -29.30
N GLU A 106 18.03 -9.83 -30.19
CA GLU A 106 17.33 -10.65 -31.21
C GLU A 106 17.41 -12.14 -30.86
N LEU A 107 17.36 -12.49 -29.57
CA LEU A 107 17.48 -13.88 -29.15
C LEU A 107 16.22 -14.68 -29.49
N ILE A 108 15.01 -14.23 -29.14
CA ILE A 108 13.81 -15.09 -29.24
C ILE A 108 13.59 -15.57 -30.69
N GLY A 109 13.72 -16.88 -30.91
CA GLY A 109 13.50 -17.50 -32.22
C GLY A 109 12.01 -17.63 -32.55
N PRO A 110 11.66 -18.25 -33.69
CA PRO A 110 10.26 -18.41 -34.11
C PRO A 110 9.37 -19.01 -33.01
N ASP A 111 8.12 -18.55 -32.95
CA ASP A 111 7.14 -19.04 -31.99
C ASP A 111 6.86 -20.54 -32.21
N CYS A 112 7.20 -21.34 -31.20
CA CYS A 112 7.01 -22.78 -31.16
C CYS A 112 5.95 -23.18 -30.12
N ARG A 113 5.05 -22.26 -29.72
CA ARG A 113 4.01 -22.50 -28.70
C ARG A 113 3.12 -23.71 -29.01
N ALA A 114 2.80 -23.96 -30.28
CA ALA A 114 2.02 -25.12 -30.71
C ALA A 114 2.70 -26.47 -30.39
N LEU A 115 4.03 -26.46 -30.23
CA LEU A 115 4.84 -27.62 -29.84
C LEU A 115 5.11 -27.66 -28.33
N GLY A 116 4.62 -26.69 -27.56
CA GLY A 116 4.96 -26.52 -26.14
C GLY A 116 6.42 -26.14 -25.90
N ILE A 117 7.07 -25.48 -26.88
CA ILE A 117 8.49 -25.11 -26.81
C ILE A 117 8.64 -23.59 -26.89
N PHE A 118 9.39 -23.03 -25.95
CA PHE A 118 9.92 -21.68 -25.99
C PHE A 118 11.30 -21.67 -26.63
N ASN A 119 11.40 -21.00 -27.78
CA ASN A 119 12.63 -20.87 -28.53
C ASN A 119 13.39 -19.62 -28.09
N TYR A 120 14.36 -19.79 -27.17
CA TYR A 120 15.08 -18.63 -26.63
C TYR A 120 16.05 -18.04 -27.64
N ASN A 121 16.74 -18.86 -28.47
CA ASN A 121 17.73 -18.37 -29.46
C ASN A 121 18.14 -19.32 -30.60
N ASN A 122 17.22 -20.17 -31.04
CA ASN A 122 17.43 -21.24 -32.04
C ASN A 122 18.49 -22.29 -31.67
N THR A 123 19.25 -22.08 -30.58
CA THR A 123 20.22 -23.04 -30.03
C THR A 123 19.79 -23.56 -28.67
N MET A 124 19.08 -22.75 -27.89
CA MET A 124 18.48 -23.13 -26.62
C MET A 124 16.95 -23.17 -26.72
N LEU A 125 16.41 -24.36 -26.55
CA LEU A 125 14.97 -24.63 -26.56
C LEU A 125 14.54 -25.11 -25.18
N PHE A 126 13.46 -24.56 -24.66
CA PHE A 126 12.91 -24.91 -23.35
C PHE A 126 11.46 -25.35 -23.50
N SER A 127 11.02 -26.37 -22.78
CA SER A 127 9.59 -26.68 -22.74
C SER A 127 8.83 -25.64 -21.93
N HIS A 128 7.60 -25.34 -22.35
CA HIS A 128 6.68 -24.50 -21.58
C HIS A 128 6.46 -25.10 -20.19
N ASP A 129 6.23 -26.42 -20.11
CA ASP A 129 6.07 -27.14 -18.83
C ASP A 129 7.20 -26.87 -17.83
N LEU A 130 8.45 -26.74 -18.29
CA LEU A 130 9.59 -26.47 -17.42
C LEU A 130 9.57 -25.02 -16.88
N LEU A 131 9.18 -24.07 -17.73
CA LEU A 131 9.09 -22.66 -17.37
C LEU A 131 7.88 -22.41 -16.47
N ASP A 132 6.76 -23.07 -16.75
CA ASP A 132 5.52 -23.04 -15.98
C ASP A 132 5.66 -23.79 -14.64
N ASP A 133 6.49 -24.84 -14.56
CA ASP A 133 6.83 -25.52 -13.30
C ASP A 133 7.55 -24.56 -12.33
N TYR A 134 8.54 -23.80 -12.83
CA TYR A 134 9.16 -22.76 -12.00
C TYR A 134 8.16 -21.68 -11.59
N THR A 135 7.35 -21.19 -12.54
CA THR A 135 6.29 -20.20 -12.28
C THR A 135 5.37 -20.67 -11.16
N SER A 136 4.86 -21.90 -11.25
CA SER A 136 3.99 -22.52 -10.24
C SER A 136 4.68 -22.69 -8.89
N CYS A 137 5.95 -23.08 -8.88
CA CYS A 137 6.71 -23.28 -7.64
C CYS A 137 6.88 -21.98 -6.85
N TYR A 138 7.26 -20.88 -7.51
CA TYR A 138 7.56 -19.62 -6.83
C TYR A 138 6.31 -18.83 -6.44
N THR A 139 5.18 -19.01 -7.14
CA THR A 139 3.89 -18.43 -6.72
C THR A 139 3.27 -19.20 -5.55
N THR A 140 3.47 -20.52 -5.51
CA THR A 140 2.93 -21.36 -4.44
C THR A 140 3.77 -21.30 -3.16
N SER A 141 5.09 -21.17 -3.25
CA SER A 141 6.03 -21.27 -2.12
C SER A 141 7.24 -20.33 -2.28
N GLU A 142 7.98 -20.07 -1.19
CA GLU A 142 9.25 -19.32 -1.26
C GLU A 142 10.30 -20.13 -2.02
N THR A 143 10.34 -19.97 -3.36
CA THR A 143 11.25 -20.71 -4.25
C THR A 143 12.09 -19.75 -5.10
N PRO A 144 13.31 -19.41 -4.65
CA PRO A 144 14.29 -18.69 -5.47
C PRO A 144 14.76 -19.54 -6.68
N PHE A 145 15.20 -18.88 -7.75
CA PHE A 145 15.81 -19.54 -8.93
C PHE A 145 16.88 -20.56 -8.54
N SER A 146 17.86 -20.16 -7.71
CA SER A 146 18.93 -21.03 -7.23
C SER A 146 18.45 -22.32 -6.57
N ALA A 147 17.37 -22.25 -5.80
CA ALA A 147 16.80 -23.40 -5.10
C ALA A 147 16.13 -24.36 -6.10
N TRP A 148 15.30 -23.84 -7.01
CA TRP A 148 14.61 -24.65 -8.01
C TRP A 148 15.59 -25.27 -9.01
N ILE A 149 16.57 -24.50 -9.51
CA ILE A 149 17.61 -25.01 -10.42
C ILE A 149 18.43 -26.12 -9.77
N LYS A 150 18.75 -26.01 -8.48
CA LYS A 150 19.43 -27.08 -7.74
C LYS A 150 18.60 -28.38 -7.68
N VAL A 151 17.27 -28.28 -7.59
CA VAL A 151 16.36 -29.44 -7.65
C VAL A 151 16.36 -30.02 -9.06
N LEU A 152 16.24 -29.20 -10.09
CA LEU A 152 16.22 -29.64 -11.49
C LEU A 152 17.54 -30.28 -11.91
N THR A 153 18.67 -29.68 -11.60
CA THR A 153 20.00 -30.25 -11.87
C THR A 153 20.18 -31.63 -11.22
N ARG A 154 19.66 -31.85 -10.00
CA ARG A 154 19.67 -33.17 -9.36
C ARG A 154 18.78 -34.18 -10.10
N ARG A 155 17.59 -33.76 -10.52
CA ARG A 155 16.64 -34.60 -11.29
C ARG A 155 17.23 -35.02 -12.63
N TYR A 156 17.91 -34.12 -13.33
CA TYR A 156 18.55 -34.43 -14.62
C TYR A 156 19.74 -35.39 -14.44
N LYS A 157 20.50 -35.25 -13.35
CA LYS A 157 21.58 -36.20 -12.99
C LYS A 157 21.09 -37.64 -12.80
N THR A 158 19.86 -37.85 -12.32
CA THR A 158 19.35 -39.22 -12.13
C THR A 158 18.94 -39.92 -13.43
N TRP A 159 18.76 -39.17 -14.53
CA TRP A 159 18.35 -39.71 -15.82
C TRP A 159 19.54 -40.08 -16.74
N VAL A 160 20.76 -39.69 -16.37
CA VAL A 160 21.96 -40.03 -17.14
C VAL A 160 22.45 -41.43 -16.76
N LYS A 161 22.52 -42.32 -17.75
CA LYS A 161 23.07 -43.67 -17.58
C LYS A 161 24.59 -43.60 -17.28
N PRO A 162 25.13 -44.47 -16.40
CA PRO A 162 26.54 -44.49 -16.02
C PRO A 162 27.43 -45.15 -17.09
N SER A 163 27.27 -44.79 -18.36
CA SER A 163 27.96 -45.43 -19.48
C SER A 163 28.71 -44.39 -20.31
N GLY A 164 29.92 -44.05 -19.86
CA GLY A 164 31.01 -43.64 -20.75
C GLY A 164 31.15 -42.17 -21.13
N ALA A 165 30.33 -41.24 -20.63
CA ALA A 165 30.55 -39.82 -20.89
C ALA A 165 31.59 -39.23 -19.91
N ARG A 166 32.81 -39.03 -20.38
CA ARG A 166 33.69 -37.98 -19.86
C ARG A 166 33.00 -36.66 -20.19
N ASP A 167 32.39 -36.00 -19.21
CA ASP A 167 32.74 -34.61 -18.89
C ASP A 167 31.98 -34.10 -17.66
N ASN A 168 32.62 -33.18 -16.95
CA ASN A 168 32.10 -32.53 -15.74
C ASN A 168 31.05 -31.44 -16.05
N SER A 169 30.44 -31.48 -17.25
CA SER A 169 29.49 -30.47 -17.74
C SER A 169 28.16 -30.56 -17.00
N SER A 170 27.59 -29.42 -16.59
CA SER A 170 26.26 -29.39 -15.98
C SER A 170 25.21 -29.89 -16.98
N LEU A 171 24.42 -30.88 -16.57
CA LEU A 171 23.35 -31.49 -17.39
C LEU A 171 22.12 -30.59 -17.57
N PHE A 172 22.13 -29.44 -16.91
CA PHE A 172 21.12 -28.40 -16.97
C PHE A 172 21.85 -27.06 -17.05
N VAL A 173 21.16 -26.05 -17.58
CA VAL A 173 21.70 -24.70 -17.72
C VAL A 173 22.04 -24.07 -16.36
N ASP A 174 22.97 -23.12 -16.36
CA ASP A 174 23.28 -22.33 -15.17
C ASP A 174 22.12 -21.40 -14.79
N GLU A 175 22.22 -20.84 -13.57
CA GLU A 175 21.19 -19.94 -13.03
C GLU A 175 21.05 -18.63 -13.81
N GLY A 176 22.14 -18.09 -14.34
CA GLY A 176 22.12 -16.86 -15.14
C GLY A 176 21.29 -17.07 -16.40
N VAL A 177 21.60 -18.13 -17.15
CA VAL A 177 20.91 -18.50 -18.39
C VAL A 177 19.44 -18.81 -18.14
N PHE A 178 19.10 -19.69 -17.18
CA PHE A 178 17.69 -20.01 -16.92
C PHE A 178 16.88 -18.78 -16.51
N ARG A 179 17.45 -17.91 -15.66
CA ARG A 179 16.79 -16.68 -15.25
C ARG A 179 16.53 -15.76 -16.43
N ALA A 180 17.50 -15.60 -17.34
CA ALA A 180 17.33 -14.79 -18.54
C ALA A 180 16.22 -15.36 -19.44
N VAL A 181 16.22 -16.68 -19.65
CA VAL A 181 15.21 -17.41 -20.42
C VAL A 181 13.81 -17.23 -19.82
N TRP A 182 13.66 -17.40 -18.50
CA TRP A 182 12.37 -17.27 -17.84
C TRP A 182 11.82 -15.85 -17.93
N PHE A 183 12.66 -14.83 -17.73
CA PHE A 183 12.22 -13.44 -17.92
C PHE A 183 11.88 -13.11 -19.37
N ALA A 184 12.57 -13.71 -20.36
CA ALA A 184 12.20 -13.57 -21.76
C ALA A 184 10.85 -14.23 -22.06
N TYR A 185 10.62 -15.43 -21.52
CA TYR A 185 9.35 -16.16 -21.63
C TYR A 185 8.19 -15.37 -21.03
N ILE A 186 8.29 -14.99 -19.75
CA ILE A 186 7.24 -14.22 -19.05
C ILE A 186 6.98 -12.85 -19.65
N ASN A 187 7.96 -12.26 -20.35
CA ASN A 187 7.72 -11.03 -21.08
C ASN A 187 6.75 -11.20 -22.26
N LEU A 188 6.70 -12.39 -22.86
CA LEU A 188 5.78 -12.75 -23.93
C LEU A 188 4.45 -13.32 -23.40
N VAL A 189 4.44 -13.86 -22.19
CA VAL A 189 3.20 -14.34 -21.58
C VAL A 189 2.27 -13.15 -21.41
N ASP A 190 1.18 -13.20 -22.17
CA ASP A 190 0.19 -12.16 -22.16
C ASP A 190 -0.77 -12.35 -21.00
N PHE A 191 -0.52 -11.61 -19.92
CA PHE A 191 -1.43 -11.48 -18.80
C PHE A 191 -2.48 -10.38 -19.01
N SER A 192 -2.64 -9.82 -20.23
CA SER A 192 -3.56 -8.70 -20.50
C SER A 192 -5.06 -9.01 -20.46
N GLY A 193 -5.45 -10.24 -20.07
CA GLY A 193 -6.84 -10.57 -19.77
C GLY A 193 -7.35 -9.91 -18.48
N ASP A 194 -8.53 -10.34 -18.03
CA ASP A 194 -9.15 -9.93 -16.75
C ASP A 194 -8.41 -10.48 -15.50
N ASP A 195 -7.09 -10.65 -15.56
CA ASP A 195 -6.26 -11.34 -14.55
C ASP A 195 -6.20 -10.62 -13.20
N MET A 196 -6.41 -9.31 -13.20
CA MET A 196 -6.50 -8.44 -12.03
C MET A 196 -7.90 -7.81 -11.88
N VAL A 197 -8.93 -8.50 -12.42
CA VAL A 197 -10.33 -8.12 -12.32
C VAL A 197 -11.10 -9.24 -11.63
N CYS A 198 -11.76 -8.93 -10.52
CA CYS A 198 -12.53 -9.94 -9.82
C CYS A 198 -13.82 -10.26 -10.59
N PRO A 199 -14.12 -11.53 -10.88
CA PRO A 199 -15.36 -11.90 -11.58
C PRO A 199 -16.63 -11.56 -10.78
N HIS A 200 -16.51 -11.38 -9.46
CA HIS A 200 -17.62 -10.98 -8.60
C HIS A 200 -17.78 -9.46 -8.46
N CYS A 201 -16.69 -8.69 -8.50
CA CYS A 201 -16.75 -7.24 -8.31
C CYS A 201 -16.77 -6.45 -9.63
N GLY A 202 -16.34 -7.05 -10.74
CA GLY A 202 -16.14 -6.35 -12.01
C GLY A 202 -14.97 -5.37 -11.97
N PRO A 203 -14.82 -4.49 -12.97
CA PRO A 203 -13.63 -3.64 -13.12
C PRO A 203 -13.51 -2.52 -12.06
N THR A 204 -14.59 -2.15 -11.40
CA THR A 204 -14.63 -1.05 -10.42
C THR A 204 -15.30 -1.51 -9.12
N PRO A 205 -14.54 -2.12 -8.19
CA PRO A 205 -15.10 -2.67 -6.95
C PRO A 205 -15.63 -1.56 -6.04
N GLU A 206 -16.80 -1.79 -5.42
CA GLU A 206 -17.38 -0.85 -4.45
C GLU A 206 -16.56 -0.76 -3.15
N THR A 207 -15.87 -1.84 -2.79
CA THR A 207 -14.98 -1.92 -1.63
C THR A 207 -13.58 -2.26 -2.09
N ILE A 208 -12.61 -1.42 -1.70
CA ILE A 208 -11.20 -1.69 -1.94
C ILE A 208 -10.43 -1.65 -0.61
N ILE A 209 -9.48 -2.56 -0.47
CA ILE A 209 -8.61 -2.72 0.68
C ILE A 209 -7.19 -2.38 0.22
N TRP A 210 -6.54 -1.45 0.89
CA TRP A 210 -5.18 -1.02 0.58
C TRP A 210 -4.22 -1.49 1.65
N ASP A 211 -3.02 -1.88 1.24
CA ASP A 211 -1.92 -2.12 2.18
C ASP A 211 -0.56 -1.88 1.52
N GLY A 212 0.37 -1.35 2.33
CA GLY A 212 1.76 -1.16 1.98
C GLY A 212 2.55 -2.43 2.25
N VAL A 213 3.13 -3.01 1.21
CA VAL A 213 3.86 -4.28 1.31
C VAL A 213 5.35 -4.03 1.18
N THR A 214 6.10 -4.55 2.15
CA THR A 214 7.57 -4.55 2.13
C THR A 214 8.10 -5.54 1.12
N LEU A 215 7.98 -5.17 -0.15
CA LEU A 215 8.49 -5.88 -1.30
C LEU A 215 9.47 -4.96 -2.03
N SER A 216 10.63 -4.77 -1.40
CA SER A 216 11.59 -3.73 -1.79
C SER A 216 12.79 -4.32 -2.53
N PHE A 217 13.28 -3.58 -3.52
CA PHE A 217 14.57 -3.81 -4.18
C PHE A 217 15.56 -2.69 -3.81
N ASN A 218 16.81 -2.80 -4.24
CA ASN A 218 17.86 -1.84 -3.87
C ASN A 218 17.60 -0.45 -4.48
N ARG A 219 17.68 0.62 -3.68
CA ARG A 219 17.47 2.01 -4.16
C ARG A 219 18.43 2.41 -5.28
N LYS A 220 19.63 1.82 -5.33
CA LYS A 220 20.60 2.07 -6.42
C LYS A 220 20.11 1.58 -7.78
N GLN A 221 19.16 0.65 -7.79
CA GLN A 221 18.59 0.05 -9.00
C GLN A 221 17.34 0.81 -9.48
N VAL A 222 16.90 1.84 -8.74
CA VAL A 222 15.78 2.71 -9.14
C VAL A 222 16.25 3.59 -10.30
N LYS A 223 15.60 3.44 -11.44
CA LYS A 223 15.78 4.22 -12.66
C LYS A 223 14.77 5.38 -12.68
N GLU A 224 15.06 6.40 -13.48
CA GLU A 224 14.16 7.54 -13.73
C GLU A 224 12.82 7.11 -14.35
N SER A 225 12.77 5.92 -14.94
CA SER A 225 11.56 5.36 -15.51
C SER A 225 10.51 4.93 -14.48
N ILE A 226 10.83 4.87 -13.18
CA ILE A 226 9.80 4.65 -12.13
C ILE A 226 8.87 5.85 -12.09
N TYR A 227 7.58 5.57 -12.29
CA TYR A 227 6.55 6.59 -12.36
C TYR A 227 5.32 6.14 -11.55
N PRO A 228 5.35 6.29 -10.20
CA PRO A 228 4.19 5.98 -9.37
C PRO A 228 3.06 7.00 -9.61
N PRO A 229 1.82 6.70 -9.19
CA PRO A 229 0.69 7.63 -9.29
C PRO A 229 0.91 8.97 -8.58
N THR A 230 1.84 9.01 -7.62
CA THR A 230 2.21 10.19 -6.85
C THR A 230 3.04 11.21 -7.63
N THR A 231 3.52 10.86 -8.82
CA THR A 231 4.38 11.71 -9.65
C THR A 231 3.62 12.92 -10.22
N ARG A 232 4.31 14.07 -10.28
CA ARG A 232 3.79 15.28 -10.92
C ARG A 232 3.80 15.15 -12.43
N HIS A 233 2.69 15.49 -13.07
CA HIS A 233 2.60 15.58 -14.51
C HIS A 233 2.32 17.03 -14.95
N GLN A 234 2.85 17.43 -16.11
CA GLN A 234 2.62 18.77 -16.67
C GLN A 234 1.16 18.98 -17.08
N GLY A 235 0.49 17.91 -17.53
CA GLY A 235 -0.95 17.90 -17.84
C GLY A 235 -1.87 17.79 -16.61
N SER A 236 -1.35 17.85 -15.39
CA SER A 236 -2.17 17.84 -14.19
C SER A 236 -2.95 19.15 -14.05
N ILE A 237 -4.24 19.05 -13.70
CA ILE A 237 -5.01 20.22 -13.28
C ILE A 237 -4.45 20.80 -11.98
N ILE A 238 -4.61 22.11 -11.79
CA ILE A 238 -4.13 22.84 -10.61
C ILE A 238 -5.33 23.27 -9.76
N ARG A 239 -5.25 23.02 -8.45
CA ARG A 239 -6.25 23.44 -7.45
C ARG A 239 -5.63 24.48 -6.52
N GLU A 240 -6.04 25.74 -6.69
CA GLU A 240 -5.56 26.88 -5.87
C GLU A 240 -6.21 26.96 -4.48
N GLY A 241 -7.13 26.05 -4.16
CA GLY A 241 -7.83 26.03 -2.88
C GLY A 241 -6.88 25.87 -1.68
N ARG A 242 -7.18 26.52 -0.56
CA ARG A 242 -6.45 26.36 0.70
C ARG A 242 -6.96 25.14 1.48
N TYR A 243 -6.19 24.70 2.48
CA TYR A 243 -6.61 23.65 3.39
C TYR A 243 -7.99 23.99 4.00
N PRO A 244 -9.04 23.19 3.74
CA PRO A 244 -10.34 23.44 4.32
C PRO A 244 -10.25 23.25 5.84
N LYS A 245 -10.93 24.13 6.59
CA LYS A 245 -11.06 23.93 8.03
C LYS A 245 -11.86 22.63 8.25
N PRO A 246 -11.35 21.69 9.09
CA PRO A 246 -12.13 20.51 9.45
C PRO A 246 -13.48 20.94 10.01
N SER A 247 -14.56 20.30 9.56
CA SER A 247 -15.91 20.58 10.04
C SER A 247 -16.32 19.53 11.04
N TYR A 248 -16.48 19.92 12.30
CA TYR A 248 -16.88 19.03 13.38
C TYR A 248 -18.40 19.09 13.60
N PHE A 249 -18.98 18.07 14.22
CA PHE A 249 -20.38 18.16 14.65
C PHE A 249 -20.56 19.31 15.64
N ILE A 250 -19.74 19.32 16.69
CA ILE A 250 -19.66 20.35 17.71
C ILE A 250 -18.37 21.13 17.46
N GLU A 251 -18.44 22.40 17.07
CA GLU A 251 -17.25 23.20 16.72
C GLU A 251 -16.41 23.61 17.94
N ASP A 252 -17.08 23.87 19.06
CA ASP A 252 -16.43 24.27 20.30
C ASP A 252 -15.65 23.10 20.92
N VAL A 253 -14.33 23.26 21.01
CA VAL A 253 -13.41 22.23 21.53
C VAL A 253 -13.59 21.95 23.02
N GLN A 254 -14.01 22.96 23.82
CA GLN A 254 -14.24 22.79 25.25
C GLN A 254 -15.53 22.00 25.48
N ILE A 255 -16.59 22.31 24.74
CA ILE A 255 -17.86 21.57 24.74
C ILE A 255 -17.60 20.12 24.32
N ARG A 256 -16.84 19.86 23.25
CA ARG A 256 -16.48 18.49 22.83
C ARG A 256 -15.75 17.71 23.92
N LYS A 257 -14.68 18.29 24.49
CA LYS A 257 -13.90 17.63 25.55
C LYS A 257 -14.75 17.32 26.77
N LEU A 258 -15.59 18.27 27.17
CA LEU A 258 -16.44 18.11 28.34
C LEU A 258 -17.53 17.04 28.10
N LEU A 259 -18.22 17.10 26.96
CA LEU A 259 -19.23 16.11 26.58
C LEU A 259 -18.65 14.71 26.48
N ALA A 260 -17.46 14.55 25.88
CA ALA A 260 -16.76 13.27 25.84
C ALA A 260 -16.42 12.75 27.24
N SER A 261 -15.96 13.62 28.15
CA SER A 261 -15.67 13.26 29.54
C SER A 261 -16.91 12.79 30.29
N ILE A 262 -18.02 13.50 30.14
CA ILE A 262 -19.30 13.18 30.80
C ILE A 262 -19.88 11.87 30.25
N SER A 263 -19.76 11.63 28.94
CA SER A 263 -20.35 10.46 28.29
C SER A 263 -19.56 9.17 28.50
N ASN A 264 -18.32 9.24 29.00
CA ASN A 264 -17.43 8.09 29.17
C ASN A 264 -17.48 7.46 30.58
N VAL A 265 -18.34 7.95 31.48
CA VAL A 265 -18.38 7.53 32.88
C VAL A 265 -19.69 6.82 33.23
N THR A 266 -19.55 5.65 33.85
CA THR A 266 -20.65 4.88 34.44
C THR A 266 -20.85 5.28 35.91
N PHE A 267 -22.04 5.75 36.25
CA PHE A 267 -22.45 6.14 37.60
C PHE A 267 -22.94 4.96 38.44
N ASN A 268 -23.63 3.98 37.84
CA ASN A 268 -24.18 2.81 38.52
C ASN A 268 -23.15 1.69 38.72
N ASP A 269 -22.14 1.96 39.53
CA ASP A 269 -21.31 0.90 40.11
C ASP A 269 -22.05 0.32 41.31
N ARG A 270 -22.65 -0.87 41.15
CA ARG A 270 -23.01 -1.71 42.32
C ARG A 270 -21.81 -1.95 43.24
N ALA A 271 -20.58 -1.80 42.74
CA ALA A 271 -19.35 -1.81 43.51
C ALA A 271 -19.22 -0.62 44.48
N VAL A 272 -19.65 0.59 44.14
CA VAL A 272 -19.56 1.75 45.06
C VAL A 272 -20.53 1.62 46.23
N ASN A 273 -21.69 0.98 46.01
CA ASN A 273 -22.64 0.67 47.09
C ASN A 273 -22.22 -0.56 47.94
N LEU A 274 -21.29 -1.39 47.48
CA LEU A 274 -20.74 -2.54 48.24
C LEU A 274 -19.39 -2.24 48.93
N ILE A 275 -18.62 -1.26 48.45
CA ILE A 275 -17.29 -0.87 48.98
C ILE A 275 -17.43 0.19 50.08
N LEU A 276 -18.28 -0.09 51.07
CA LEU A 276 -18.10 0.46 52.43
C LEU A 276 -17.41 -0.55 53.36
N PHE A 277 -17.04 -1.72 52.84
CA PHE A 277 -16.25 -2.72 53.56
C PHE A 277 -15.02 -3.15 52.74
N VAL A 278 -13.84 -2.75 53.23
CA VAL A 278 -12.50 -3.33 53.00
C VAL A 278 -11.68 -2.89 51.76
N SER A 279 -10.63 -2.11 52.06
CA SER A 279 -9.29 -1.98 51.43
C SER A 279 -9.09 -1.76 49.91
N PHE A 280 -9.74 -0.76 49.29
CA PHE A 280 -9.25 -0.19 48.01
C PHE A 280 -9.46 1.34 47.92
N VAL A 281 -8.88 2.08 48.86
CA VAL A 281 -9.20 3.51 49.09
C VAL A 281 -8.79 4.43 47.92
N SER A 282 -7.63 4.20 47.27
CA SER A 282 -7.11 5.17 46.28
C SER A 282 -7.87 5.20 44.95
N ASN A 283 -8.20 4.04 44.36
CA ASN A 283 -8.94 4.00 43.09
C ASN A 283 -10.41 4.42 43.28
N THR A 284 -11.02 4.06 44.41
CA THR A 284 -12.39 4.46 44.76
C THR A 284 -12.50 5.98 44.91
N ILE A 285 -11.54 6.63 45.57
CA ILE A 285 -11.49 8.10 45.68
C ILE A 285 -11.41 8.75 44.30
N LYS A 286 -10.55 8.26 43.40
CA LYS A 286 -10.43 8.80 42.03
C LYS A 286 -11.74 8.68 41.25
N THR A 287 -12.41 7.53 41.33
CA THR A 287 -13.71 7.32 40.67
C THR A 287 -14.78 8.24 41.22
N VAL A 288 -14.87 8.38 42.56
CA VAL A 288 -15.83 9.30 43.20
C VAL A 288 -15.54 10.75 42.86
N GLN A 289 -14.28 11.18 42.88
CA GLN A 289 -13.87 12.52 42.45
C GLN A 289 -14.25 12.81 41.01
N THR A 290 -14.06 11.83 40.10
CA THR A 290 -14.44 11.97 38.68
C THR A 290 -15.96 12.12 38.53
N LYS A 291 -16.76 11.32 39.25
CA LYS A 291 -18.23 11.44 39.24
C LYS A 291 -18.70 12.78 39.80
N LEU A 292 -18.11 13.25 40.90
CA LEU A 292 -18.43 14.56 41.48
C LEU A 292 -18.10 15.70 40.51
N GLN A 293 -16.94 15.64 39.86
CA GLN A 293 -16.54 16.63 38.87
C GLN A 293 -17.54 16.69 37.71
N ILE A 294 -18.01 15.55 37.21
CA ILE A 294 -19.05 15.52 36.17
C ILE A 294 -20.32 16.22 36.65
N LEU A 295 -20.80 15.93 37.86
CA LEU A 295 -22.00 16.57 38.41
C LEU A 295 -21.84 18.09 38.53
N GLN A 296 -20.63 18.56 38.86
CA GLN A 296 -20.30 19.99 38.92
C GLN A 296 -20.23 20.64 37.52
N ASP A 297 -19.82 19.88 36.51
CA ASP A 297 -19.69 20.37 35.14
C ASP A 297 -21.03 20.34 34.36
N LEU A 298 -22.02 19.55 34.80
CA LEU A 298 -23.31 19.41 34.11
C LEU A 298 -24.01 20.75 33.84
N PRO A 299 -24.16 21.71 34.78
CA PRO A 299 -24.83 22.98 34.51
C PRO A 299 -24.16 23.76 33.37
N ARG A 300 -22.81 23.80 33.38
CA ARG A 300 -22.02 24.43 32.32
C ARG A 300 -22.20 23.70 30.99
N MET A 301 -22.30 22.38 31.01
CA MET A 301 -22.53 21.57 29.81
C MET A 301 -23.91 21.82 29.20
N HIS A 302 -24.96 21.89 30.03
CA HIS A 302 -26.32 22.23 29.59
C HIS A 302 -26.36 23.61 28.93
N GLN A 303 -25.79 24.62 29.59
CA GLN A 303 -25.68 25.96 29.02
C GLN A 303 -24.92 25.95 27.68
N GLY A 304 -23.78 25.27 27.61
CA GLY A 304 -22.99 25.18 26.39
C GLY A 304 -23.72 24.52 25.22
N ILE A 305 -24.42 23.41 25.47
CA ILE A 305 -25.24 22.73 24.46
C ILE A 305 -26.42 23.62 24.04
N GLU A 306 -27.10 24.27 24.97
CA GLU A 306 -28.24 25.13 24.66
C GLU A 306 -27.85 26.30 23.76
N GLU A 307 -26.73 26.97 24.05
CA GLU A 307 -26.24 28.12 23.29
C GLU A 307 -25.69 27.74 21.91
N HIS A 308 -24.95 26.62 21.81
CA HIS A 308 -24.16 26.30 20.61
C HIS A 308 -24.66 25.10 19.81
N CYS A 309 -25.42 24.20 20.44
CA CYS A 309 -25.84 22.91 19.89
C CYS A 309 -27.31 22.59 20.25
N TYR A 310 -28.21 23.58 20.21
CA TYR A 310 -29.58 23.51 20.76
C TYR A 310 -30.34 22.22 20.40
N GLY A 311 -30.21 21.73 19.17
CA GLY A 311 -30.89 20.50 18.74
C GLY A 311 -30.48 19.22 19.51
N LEU A 312 -29.36 19.24 20.23
CA LEU A 312 -28.93 18.17 21.13
C LEU A 312 -29.47 18.33 22.56
N HIS A 313 -29.92 19.53 22.94
CA HIS A 313 -30.24 19.88 24.33
C HIS A 313 -31.37 19.01 24.88
N GLY A 314 -32.44 18.78 24.11
CA GLY A 314 -33.57 17.96 24.54
C GLY A 314 -33.14 16.54 24.91
N LEU A 315 -32.35 15.91 24.04
CA LEU A 315 -31.83 14.55 24.28
C LEU A 315 -30.87 14.52 25.47
N PHE A 316 -29.97 15.51 25.57
CA PHE A 316 -29.01 15.58 26.68
C PHE A 316 -29.73 15.77 28.02
N ARG A 317 -30.75 16.63 28.08
CA ARG A 317 -31.58 16.89 29.27
C ARG A 317 -32.39 15.68 29.72
N GLN A 318 -32.72 14.76 28.83
CA GLN A 318 -33.44 13.54 29.19
C GLN A 318 -32.59 12.58 30.02
N TYR A 319 -31.29 12.50 29.76
CA TYR A 319 -30.41 11.47 30.34
C TYR A 319 -29.28 12.00 31.23
N TYR A 320 -28.85 13.25 31.06
CA TYR A 320 -27.71 13.83 31.77
C TYR A 320 -28.14 14.94 32.73
N THR A 321 -29.01 14.60 33.68
CA THR A 321 -29.32 15.46 34.82
C THR A 321 -28.70 14.88 36.08
N SER A 322 -28.42 15.74 37.08
CA SER A 322 -27.87 15.27 38.36
C SER A 322 -28.76 14.22 39.01
N ILE A 323 -30.09 14.39 38.92
CA ILE A 323 -31.07 13.42 39.46
C ILE A 323 -30.96 12.09 38.70
N TYR A 324 -31.01 12.11 37.37
CA TYR A 324 -30.96 10.89 36.56
C TYR A 324 -29.66 10.10 36.82
N LEU A 325 -28.50 10.77 36.78
CA LEU A 325 -27.19 10.12 36.93
C LEU A 325 -26.93 9.59 38.35
N LEU A 326 -27.60 10.13 39.38
CA LEU A 326 -27.53 9.57 40.73
C LEU A 326 -28.34 8.28 40.86
N GLU A 327 -29.34 8.06 40.01
CA GLU A 327 -30.20 6.87 40.05
C GLU A 327 -29.75 5.79 39.06
N LYS A 328 -29.39 6.16 37.83
CA LYS A 328 -29.15 5.24 36.72
C LYS A 328 -28.12 5.76 35.74
N ASP A 329 -27.52 4.83 35.00
CA ASP A 329 -26.69 5.16 33.85
C ASP A 329 -27.54 5.51 32.62
N PRO A 330 -27.12 6.48 31.79
CA PRO A 330 -27.71 6.70 30.48
C PRO A 330 -27.66 5.41 29.64
N PRO A 331 -28.62 5.15 28.75
CA PRO A 331 -28.55 4.01 27.84
C PRO A 331 -27.25 3.99 27.04
N LEU A 332 -26.73 2.79 26.73
CA LEU A 332 -25.45 2.65 26.03
C LEU A 332 -25.47 3.28 24.64
N SER A 333 -26.60 3.27 23.95
CA SER A 333 -26.80 3.96 22.67
C SER A 333 -26.61 5.46 22.78
N VAL A 334 -27.18 6.08 23.82
CA VAL A 334 -27.02 7.51 24.14
C VAL A 334 -25.57 7.85 24.45
N GLN A 335 -24.90 7.04 25.29
CA GLN A 335 -23.48 7.25 25.61
C GLN A 335 -22.61 7.17 24.34
N ARG A 336 -22.79 6.12 23.52
CA ARG A 336 -22.05 5.93 22.26
C ARG A 336 -22.30 7.07 21.28
N PHE A 337 -23.54 7.55 21.19
CA PHE A 337 -23.90 8.69 20.35
C PHE A 337 -23.12 9.94 20.74
N PHE A 338 -23.20 10.38 22.00
CA PHE A 338 -22.52 11.59 22.46
C PHE A 338 -21.00 11.46 22.40
N LEU A 339 -20.44 10.28 22.70
CA LEU A 339 -19.01 10.01 22.52
C LEU A 339 -18.57 10.19 21.07
N GLN A 340 -19.30 9.63 20.10
CA GLN A 340 -18.90 9.66 18.69
C GLN A 340 -18.98 11.07 18.08
N ILE A 341 -20.04 11.84 18.38
CA ILE A 341 -20.17 13.22 17.85
C ILE A 341 -19.25 14.23 18.53
N SER A 342 -18.65 13.87 19.68
CA SER A 342 -17.67 14.69 20.41
C SER A 342 -16.23 14.48 19.95
N THR A 343 -15.99 13.60 18.97
CA THR A 343 -14.64 13.32 18.47
C THR A 343 -14.06 14.49 17.68
N ASN A 344 -12.74 14.55 17.55
CA ASN A 344 -12.05 15.54 16.71
C ASN A 344 -11.99 15.11 15.23
N GLU A 345 -13.01 14.38 14.78
CA GLU A 345 -13.11 13.90 13.42
C GLU A 345 -14.13 14.71 12.63
N SER A 346 -13.94 14.76 11.31
CA SER A 346 -14.90 15.44 10.43
C SER A 346 -16.29 14.82 10.59
N CYS A 347 -17.33 15.65 10.70
CA CYS A 347 -18.72 15.19 10.66
C CYS A 347 -19.02 14.44 9.35
N LEU A 348 -18.31 14.75 8.26
CA LEU A 348 -18.44 14.08 6.96
C LEU A 348 -17.93 12.62 6.97
N GLN A 349 -17.09 12.23 7.94
CA GLN A 349 -16.70 10.83 8.13
C GLN A 349 -17.85 10.01 8.74
N ILE A 350 -18.64 10.61 9.63
CA ILE A 350 -19.75 9.95 10.30
C ILE A 350 -21.01 9.97 9.41
N VAL A 351 -21.25 11.08 8.73
CA VAL A 351 -22.38 11.26 7.80
C VAL A 351 -21.85 11.83 6.49
N ASN A 352 -21.57 10.93 5.55
CA ASN A 352 -21.18 11.28 4.19
C ASN A 352 -22.40 11.71 3.33
N ARG A 353 -22.21 12.06 2.06
CA ARG A 353 -23.29 12.55 1.18
C ARG A 353 -24.46 11.54 1.05
N PRO A 354 -24.24 10.24 0.80
CA PRO A 354 -25.32 9.24 0.82
C PRO A 354 -26.05 9.15 2.16
N ALA A 355 -25.32 9.16 3.28
CA ALA A 355 -25.93 9.12 4.61
C ALA A 355 -26.77 10.36 4.90
N LEU A 356 -26.36 11.54 4.42
CA LEU A 356 -27.16 12.77 4.54
C LEU A 356 -28.52 12.62 3.87
N LEU A 357 -28.59 12.05 2.67
CA LEU A 357 -29.85 11.79 1.95
C LEU A 357 -30.75 10.81 2.73
N VAL A 358 -30.15 9.83 3.40
CA VAL A 358 -30.86 8.92 4.30
C VAL A 358 -31.48 9.67 5.48
N LEU A 359 -30.74 10.58 6.11
CA LEU A 359 -31.28 11.39 7.21
C LEU A 359 -32.45 12.27 6.74
N GLU A 360 -32.38 12.82 5.53
CA GLU A 360 -33.48 13.60 4.94
C GLU A 360 -34.72 12.74 4.70
N LYS A 361 -34.54 11.51 4.21
CA LYS A 361 -35.64 10.57 4.01
C LYS A 361 -36.28 10.17 5.35
N PHE A 362 -35.47 9.91 6.37
CA PHE A 362 -35.93 9.62 7.73
C PHE A 362 -36.76 10.77 8.30
N LEU A 363 -36.24 12.00 8.27
CA LEU A 363 -36.94 13.17 8.80
C LEU A 363 -38.27 13.48 8.09
N LYS A 364 -38.39 13.12 6.80
CA LYS A 364 -39.63 13.30 6.04
C LYS A 364 -40.73 12.32 6.46
N ASN A 365 -40.37 11.11 6.85
CA ASN A 365 -41.31 10.07 7.28
C ASN A 365 -40.67 9.19 8.36
N PRO A 366 -40.58 9.66 9.62
CA PRO A 366 -39.97 8.88 10.70
C PRO A 366 -40.77 7.60 10.96
N SER A 367 -40.19 6.45 10.66
CA SER A 367 -40.83 5.13 10.78
C SER A 367 -39.78 4.03 10.94
N GLU A 368 -40.21 2.81 11.27
CA GLU A 368 -39.33 1.64 11.29
C GLU A 368 -38.65 1.39 9.93
N GLU A 369 -39.37 1.61 8.82
CA GLU A 369 -38.82 1.44 7.48
C GLU A 369 -37.68 2.42 7.22
N THR A 370 -37.87 3.70 7.56
CA THR A 370 -36.84 4.72 7.34
C THR A 370 -35.69 4.63 8.36
N LEU A 371 -35.97 4.15 9.58
CA LEU A 371 -34.97 3.82 10.59
C LEU A 371 -33.93 2.82 10.07
N ASN A 372 -34.37 1.74 9.41
CA ASN A 372 -33.48 0.69 8.90
C ASN A 372 -32.45 1.24 7.89
N LEU A 373 -32.79 2.31 7.17
CA LEU A 373 -31.88 2.97 6.23
C LEU A 373 -30.75 3.72 6.95
N VAL A 374 -30.98 4.18 8.18
CA VAL A 374 -30.01 4.92 9.02
C VAL A 374 -28.87 4.03 9.52
N SER A 375 -28.91 2.72 9.26
CA SER A 375 -27.81 1.77 9.54
C SER A 375 -26.45 2.19 8.96
N CYS A 376 -26.41 3.09 7.98
CA CYS A 376 -25.18 3.72 7.50
C CYS A 376 -24.49 4.67 8.50
N VAL A 377 -25.18 5.08 9.57
CA VAL A 377 -24.68 5.94 10.66
C VAL A 377 -24.84 5.19 12.00
N PRO A 378 -23.87 4.33 12.39
CA PRO A 378 -24.09 3.34 13.43
C PRO A 378 -24.52 3.91 14.79
N CYS A 379 -23.90 5.00 15.27
CA CYS A 379 -24.28 5.61 16.54
C CYS A 379 -25.73 6.11 16.54
N LEU A 380 -26.16 6.71 15.44
CA LEU A 380 -27.51 7.23 15.33
C LEU A 380 -28.53 6.11 15.17
N TYR A 381 -28.21 5.07 14.38
CA TYR A 381 -29.06 3.90 14.22
C TYR A 381 -29.39 3.25 15.56
N PHE A 382 -28.39 2.99 16.41
CA PHE A 382 -28.65 2.40 17.73
C PHE A 382 -29.47 3.30 18.64
N LEU A 383 -29.24 4.61 18.59
CA LEU A 383 -30.04 5.58 19.36
C LEU A 383 -31.51 5.55 18.95
N LEU A 384 -31.78 5.58 17.65
CA LEU A 384 -33.14 5.56 17.11
C LEU A 384 -33.82 4.20 17.34
N LEU A 385 -33.09 3.09 17.20
CA LEU A 385 -33.59 1.74 17.40
C LEU A 385 -34.02 1.51 18.86
N ASP A 386 -33.23 1.99 19.84
CA ASP A 386 -33.57 1.88 21.25
C ASP A 386 -34.86 2.66 21.58
N GLU A 387 -35.03 3.87 21.03
CA GLU A 387 -36.26 4.65 21.23
C GLU A 387 -37.46 3.97 20.56
N TRP A 388 -37.31 3.49 19.32
CA TRP A 388 -38.39 2.78 18.61
C TRP A 388 -38.85 1.54 19.36
N ASN A 389 -37.92 0.73 19.87
CA ASN A 389 -38.25 -0.47 20.64
C ASN A 389 -38.94 -0.17 21.98
N THR A 390 -38.73 1.02 22.53
CA THR A 390 -39.31 1.43 23.82
C THR A 390 -40.67 2.10 23.64
N CYS A 391 -40.78 2.98 22.65
CA CYS A 391 -41.89 3.91 22.51
C CYS A 391 -42.77 3.66 21.27
N HIS A 392 -42.31 2.83 20.31
CA HIS A 392 -42.89 2.67 18.97
C HIS A 392 -43.17 4.00 18.25
N ASN A 393 -42.41 5.04 18.60
CA ASN A 393 -42.47 6.38 18.05
C ASN A 393 -41.17 7.13 18.37
N PHE A 394 -40.89 8.22 17.67
CA PHE A 394 -39.72 9.05 17.90
C PHE A 394 -40.09 10.32 18.66
N SER A 395 -39.30 10.68 19.69
CA SER A 395 -39.54 11.91 20.44
C SER A 395 -39.09 13.15 19.67
N ASP A 396 -39.69 14.30 19.99
CA ASP A 396 -39.25 15.59 19.45
C ASP A 396 -37.76 15.85 19.74
N ALA A 397 -37.25 15.38 20.88
CA ALA A 397 -35.84 15.52 21.25
C ALA A 397 -34.90 14.78 20.28
N ILE A 398 -35.26 13.55 19.90
CA ILE A 398 -34.50 12.76 18.93
C ILE A 398 -34.65 13.32 17.51
N LEU A 399 -35.85 13.73 17.10
CA LEU A 399 -36.06 14.33 15.79
C LEU A 399 -35.29 15.66 15.63
N GLN A 400 -35.25 16.49 16.68
CA GLN A 400 -34.42 17.71 16.71
C GLN A 400 -32.92 17.38 16.64
N THR A 401 -32.49 16.29 17.28
CA THR A 401 -31.10 15.81 17.21
C THR A 401 -30.72 15.43 15.78
N VAL A 402 -31.57 14.65 15.09
CA VAL A 402 -31.34 14.24 13.70
C VAL A 402 -31.36 15.45 12.76
N MET A 403 -32.30 16.37 12.94
CA MET A 403 -32.41 17.60 12.15
C MET A 403 -31.18 18.50 12.32
N TRP A 404 -30.67 18.61 13.55
CA TRP A 404 -29.42 19.32 13.84
C TRP A 404 -28.24 18.67 13.13
N MET A 405 -28.05 17.35 13.25
CA MET A 405 -26.97 16.63 12.56
C MET A 405 -27.03 16.83 11.05
N LYS A 406 -28.23 16.66 10.46
CA LYS A 406 -28.46 16.91 9.03
C LYS A 406 -28.04 18.31 8.62
N SER A 407 -28.46 19.33 9.37
CA SER A 407 -28.15 20.73 9.07
C SER A 407 -26.65 21.03 9.15
N ARG A 408 -25.97 20.51 10.18
CA ARG A 408 -24.50 20.64 10.34
C ARG A 408 -23.74 20.00 9.19
N VAL A 409 -24.10 18.77 8.82
CA VAL A 409 -23.46 18.03 7.73
C VAL A 409 -23.71 18.68 6.37
N HIS A 410 -24.94 19.16 6.12
CA HIS A 410 -25.27 19.88 4.90
C HIS A 410 -24.41 21.13 4.72
N MET A 411 -24.23 21.93 5.79
CA MET A 411 -23.36 23.11 5.75
C MET A 411 -21.88 22.75 5.53
N ALA A 412 -21.39 21.70 6.19
CA ALA A 412 -20.03 21.20 6.02
C ALA A 412 -19.77 20.76 4.58
N LEU A 413 -20.69 19.99 3.99
CA LEU A 413 -20.58 19.51 2.63
C LEU A 413 -20.61 20.68 1.63
N LYS A 414 -21.55 21.63 1.78
CA LYS A 414 -21.63 22.83 0.94
C LYS A 414 -20.34 23.66 0.99
N THR A 415 -19.69 23.74 2.15
CA THR A 415 -18.42 24.46 2.32
C THR A 415 -17.24 23.71 1.71
N ALA A 416 -17.25 22.37 1.79
CA ALA A 416 -16.17 21.53 1.26
C ALA A 416 -16.18 21.46 -0.28
N LEU A 417 -17.36 21.38 -0.90
CA LEU A 417 -17.54 21.21 -2.35
C LEU A 417 -17.23 22.50 -3.14
N THR A 418 -15.95 22.88 -3.13
CA THR A 418 -15.42 24.05 -3.85
C THR A 418 -15.13 23.77 -5.31
N TYR A 419 -14.74 22.53 -5.62
CA TYR A 419 -14.42 22.08 -6.97
C TYR A 419 -15.19 20.80 -7.29
N PRO A 420 -15.64 20.61 -8.55
CA PRO A 420 -16.16 19.32 -9.00
C PRO A 420 -15.04 18.28 -9.03
N ALA A 421 -15.41 17.01 -8.98
CA ALA A 421 -14.48 15.90 -9.18
C ALA A 421 -13.64 16.11 -10.45
N PRO A 422 -12.37 15.68 -10.48
CA PRO A 422 -11.52 15.88 -11.66
C PRO A 422 -12.19 15.30 -12.92
N PRO A 423 -11.99 15.88 -14.11
CA PRO A 423 -12.56 15.31 -15.33
C PRO A 423 -11.93 13.96 -15.67
N LEU A 424 -12.67 13.13 -16.39
CA LEU A 424 -12.17 11.86 -16.96
C LEU A 424 -11.54 12.13 -18.32
N ASP A 425 -10.39 11.53 -18.57
CA ASP A 425 -9.67 11.55 -19.84
C ASP A 425 -9.11 10.15 -20.13
N TYR A 426 -9.86 9.39 -20.92
CA TYR A 426 -9.48 8.04 -21.37
C TYR A 426 -8.47 8.04 -22.53
N SER A 427 -8.10 9.22 -23.05
CA SER A 427 -7.08 9.33 -24.11
C SER A 427 -5.66 9.27 -23.57
N ILE A 428 -5.49 9.36 -22.24
CA ILE A 428 -4.20 9.26 -21.57
C ILE A 428 -3.68 7.83 -21.75
N GLN A 429 -2.62 7.72 -22.55
CA GLN A 429 -1.83 6.50 -22.61
C GLN A 429 -1.00 6.38 -21.33
N ASP A 430 -0.76 5.15 -20.87
CA ASP A 430 0.13 4.92 -19.72
C ASP A 430 1.47 5.61 -20.00
N VAL A 431 1.84 6.52 -19.10
CA VAL A 431 3.05 7.34 -19.21
C VAL A 431 4.29 6.44 -19.19
N ASP A 432 5.33 6.81 -19.94
CA ASP A 432 6.69 6.27 -19.84
C ASP A 432 6.90 4.79 -20.25
N GLY A 433 6.18 4.33 -21.28
CA GLY A 433 6.47 3.05 -21.94
C GLY A 433 5.91 1.83 -21.21
N GLY A 434 4.83 2.02 -20.45
CA GLY A 434 4.01 0.97 -19.86
C GLY A 434 4.41 0.57 -18.43
N TRP A 435 3.52 -0.19 -17.79
CA TRP A 435 3.65 -0.60 -16.38
C TRP A 435 4.96 -1.31 -16.03
N LYS A 436 5.56 -2.03 -16.98
CA LYS A 436 6.84 -2.75 -16.83
C LYS A 436 7.99 -1.81 -16.50
N LYS A 437 7.95 -0.57 -17.01
CA LYS A 437 8.97 0.46 -16.77
C LYS A 437 8.59 1.34 -15.58
N SER A 438 7.34 1.81 -15.54
CA SER A 438 6.83 2.70 -14.50
C SER A 438 6.75 2.05 -13.13
N GLY A 439 6.63 0.72 -13.08
CA GLY A 439 6.37 -0.01 -11.86
C GLY A 439 4.96 0.24 -11.31
N CYS A 440 4.03 0.69 -12.15
CA CYS A 440 2.64 0.97 -11.80
C CYS A 440 1.71 0.18 -12.73
N ARG A 441 1.10 -0.90 -12.21
CA ARG A 441 0.16 -1.75 -12.94
C ARG A 441 -1.17 -1.79 -12.21
N TYR A 442 -2.24 -1.43 -12.90
CA TYR A 442 -3.61 -1.58 -12.42
C TYR A 442 -4.45 -2.24 -13.52
N SER A 443 -5.50 -2.96 -13.14
CA SER A 443 -6.50 -3.45 -14.09
C SER A 443 -7.29 -2.31 -14.75
N MET A 444 -7.33 -1.15 -14.09
CA MET A 444 -7.91 0.07 -14.64
C MET A 444 -6.86 0.90 -15.39
N PRO A 445 -7.22 1.50 -16.54
CA PRO A 445 -6.33 2.41 -17.25
C PRO A 445 -6.09 3.68 -16.44
N GLN A 446 -5.06 4.45 -16.82
CA GLN A 446 -4.94 5.82 -16.34
C GLN A 446 -6.01 6.67 -17.02
N ILE A 447 -6.86 7.32 -16.23
CA ILE A 447 -8.00 8.11 -16.76
C ILE A 447 -7.90 9.60 -16.42
N ARG A 448 -6.80 10.02 -15.79
CA ARG A 448 -6.42 11.42 -15.48
C ARG A 448 -5.05 11.45 -14.83
N HIS A 449 -4.42 12.63 -14.84
CA HIS A 449 -3.25 12.88 -14.01
C HIS A 449 -3.66 13.30 -12.59
N ARG A 450 -2.83 12.98 -11.60
CA ARG A 450 -3.04 13.43 -10.21
C ARG A 450 -3.07 14.97 -10.21
N PRO A 451 -4.13 15.63 -9.71
CA PRO A 451 -4.15 17.08 -9.58
C PRO A 451 -2.99 17.58 -8.70
N GLN A 452 -2.63 18.84 -8.88
CA GLN A 452 -1.62 19.52 -8.08
C GLN A 452 -2.29 20.52 -7.13
N TYR A 453 -1.78 20.61 -5.90
CA TYR A 453 -2.34 21.47 -4.86
C TYR A 453 -1.26 22.45 -4.35
N PRO A 454 -0.95 23.54 -5.07
CA PRO A 454 0.14 24.46 -4.71
C PRO A 454 0.02 25.07 -3.31
N SER A 455 -1.21 25.27 -2.86
CA SER A 455 -1.55 25.83 -1.54
C SER A 455 -1.36 24.85 -0.37
N PHE A 456 -1.01 23.59 -0.63
CA PHE A 456 -0.78 22.57 0.39
C PHE A 456 0.72 22.42 0.62
N PRO A 457 1.25 22.87 1.78
CA PRO A 457 2.63 22.61 2.14
C PRO A 457 2.88 21.11 2.04
N HIS A 458 3.98 20.73 1.41
CA HIS A 458 4.38 19.33 1.31
C HIS A 458 3.43 18.40 0.53
N ASP A 459 2.58 18.90 -0.39
CA ASP A 459 1.58 18.10 -1.12
C ASP A 459 2.10 16.74 -1.66
N ILE A 460 3.33 16.75 -2.21
CA ILE A 460 4.01 15.56 -2.76
C ILE A 460 5.32 15.25 -2.02
N SER A 461 5.76 16.13 -1.10
CA SER A 461 7.00 15.86 -0.36
C SER A 461 6.74 14.92 0.81
N LYS A 462 7.83 14.37 1.37
CA LYS A 462 7.83 13.50 2.54
C LYS A 462 6.84 14.01 3.59
N GLU A 463 5.92 13.15 3.98
CA GLU A 463 5.18 13.41 5.20
C GLU A 463 6.20 13.51 6.33
N PRO A 464 6.17 14.61 7.13
CA PRO A 464 7.06 14.71 8.26
C PRO A 464 6.90 13.46 9.12
N LYS A 465 8.00 13.00 9.73
CA LYS A 465 7.95 12.00 10.81
C LYS A 465 7.23 12.66 11.99
N GLU A 466 5.91 12.82 11.91
CA GLU A 466 5.13 13.41 12.97
C GLU A 466 5.16 12.45 14.15
N ARG A 467 6.08 12.70 15.07
CA ARG A 467 5.85 12.40 16.48
C ARG A 467 4.76 13.37 16.94
N GLY A 468 3.49 13.00 16.80
CA GLY A 468 2.40 13.87 17.25
C GLY A 468 1.02 13.64 16.65
N GLY A 469 0.88 12.86 15.57
CA GLY A 469 -0.44 12.44 15.09
C GLY A 469 -1.20 11.61 16.13
N LEU A 470 -2.54 11.66 16.12
CA LEU A 470 -3.39 10.87 17.02
C LEU A 470 -3.11 9.36 16.95
N CYS A 471 -2.61 8.88 15.81
CA CYS A 471 -2.15 7.52 15.59
C CYS A 471 -0.73 7.53 14.98
N ASN A 472 0.17 6.73 15.56
CA ASN A 472 1.54 6.55 15.06
C ASN A 472 1.68 5.15 14.45
N LYS A 473 1.93 5.05 13.15
CA LYS A 473 2.49 3.83 12.54
C LYS A 473 3.98 3.80 12.89
N TYR A 474 4.47 2.71 13.45
CA TYR A 474 5.90 2.50 13.68
C TYR A 474 6.61 2.28 12.33
N TYR A 475 6.84 3.35 11.57
CA TYR A 475 7.65 3.32 10.33
C TYR A 475 9.15 3.09 10.60
N SER A 476 9.56 2.74 11.82
CA SER A 476 10.94 2.80 12.30
C SER A 476 11.91 1.78 11.68
N GLU A 477 11.48 0.92 10.77
CA GLU A 477 12.39 0.01 10.03
C GLU A 477 12.66 0.45 8.59
N TYR A 478 11.86 1.35 8.02
CA TYR A 478 11.92 1.73 6.61
C TYR A 478 12.84 2.93 6.40
N GLY A 479 14.13 2.65 6.28
CA GLY A 479 15.11 3.66 5.89
C GLY A 479 16.56 3.28 6.14
N HIS A 480 16.83 2.28 6.99
CA HIS A 480 18.19 1.93 7.37
C HIS A 480 18.91 1.02 6.35
N ASN A 481 18.18 0.40 5.41
CA ASN A 481 18.71 -0.69 4.58
C ASN A 481 18.99 -0.36 3.10
N LYS A 482 18.98 0.92 2.66
CA LYS A 482 19.17 1.31 1.24
C LYS A 482 18.17 0.64 0.26
N LEU A 483 16.99 0.22 0.73
CA LEU A 483 15.93 -0.42 -0.06
C LEU A 483 14.78 0.57 -0.38
N THR A 484 14.05 0.33 -1.46
CA THR A 484 12.84 1.09 -1.81
C THR A 484 11.76 0.97 -0.73
N GLY A 485 10.71 1.80 -0.82
CA GLY A 485 9.58 1.79 0.12
C GLY A 485 8.70 0.53 0.04
N GLY A 486 8.92 -0.33 -0.97
CA GLY A 486 8.13 -1.52 -1.23
C GLY A 486 7.14 -1.30 -2.36
N ILE A 487 5.94 -1.84 -2.24
CA ILE A 487 4.82 -1.58 -3.14
C ILE A 487 3.58 -1.20 -2.34
N MET A 488 2.69 -0.42 -2.95
CA MET A 488 1.31 -0.25 -2.48
C MET A 488 0.41 -1.14 -3.35
N ALA A 489 -0.40 -1.98 -2.73
CA ALA A 489 -1.29 -2.91 -3.44
C ALA A 489 -2.76 -2.65 -3.10
N ALA A 490 -3.63 -2.82 -4.09
CA ALA A 490 -5.08 -2.69 -3.98
C ALA A 490 -5.75 -4.06 -4.12
N TRP A 491 -6.61 -4.42 -3.17
CA TRP A 491 -7.27 -5.72 -3.10
C TRP A 491 -8.79 -5.55 -2.98
N CYS A 492 -9.56 -6.41 -3.63
CA CYS A 492 -10.99 -6.51 -3.31
C CYS A 492 -11.24 -7.46 -2.14
N THR A 493 -12.50 -7.56 -1.72
CA THR A 493 -12.95 -8.43 -0.62
C THR A 493 -12.83 -9.93 -0.91
N HIS A 494 -12.54 -10.32 -2.16
CA HIS A 494 -12.32 -11.70 -2.59
C HIS A 494 -10.82 -12.04 -2.73
N SER A 495 -9.93 -11.20 -2.19
CA SER A 495 -8.47 -11.37 -2.24
C SER A 495 -7.87 -11.34 -3.65
N ILE A 496 -8.55 -10.68 -4.60
CA ILE A 496 -8.02 -10.44 -5.95
C ILE A 496 -7.39 -9.05 -5.99
N CYS A 497 -6.15 -8.98 -6.47
CA CYS A 497 -5.41 -7.74 -6.61
C CYS A 497 -5.93 -6.96 -7.83
N TYR A 498 -6.26 -5.68 -7.65
CA TYR A 498 -6.66 -4.76 -8.73
C TYR A 498 -5.48 -3.98 -9.29
N GLY A 499 -4.33 -4.07 -8.65
CA GLY A 499 -3.13 -3.40 -9.08
C GLY A 499 -2.20 -3.07 -7.94
N PHE A 500 -0.99 -2.66 -8.33
CA PHE A 500 0.04 -2.23 -7.43
C PHE A 500 0.87 -1.11 -8.08
N HIS A 501 1.61 -0.39 -7.24
CA HIS A 501 2.71 0.44 -7.71
C HIS A 501 3.91 0.38 -6.77
N CYS A 502 5.11 0.50 -7.34
CA CYS A 502 6.34 0.60 -6.59
C CYS A 502 6.45 1.95 -5.88
N ILE A 503 6.84 1.90 -4.61
CA ILE A 503 7.09 3.09 -3.78
C ILE A 503 8.60 3.37 -3.79
N PRO A 504 9.09 4.44 -4.41
CA PRO A 504 10.54 4.69 -4.53
C PRO A 504 11.22 4.90 -3.17
N GLU A 505 10.56 5.65 -2.28
CA GLU A 505 11.16 6.11 -1.03
C GLU A 505 10.43 5.61 0.23
N SER A 506 9.21 6.09 0.45
CA SER A 506 8.42 5.83 1.67
C SER A 506 6.93 5.87 1.37
N GLU A 507 6.19 4.93 1.95
CA GLU A 507 4.73 4.87 1.92
C GLU A 507 4.12 6.11 2.60
N GLY A 508 3.01 6.60 2.07
CA GLY A 508 2.17 7.61 2.70
C GLY A 508 0.74 7.64 2.15
N ARG A 509 -0.07 8.55 2.68
CA ARG A 509 -1.48 8.72 2.27
C ARG A 509 -1.61 9.06 0.79
N ASN A 510 -0.59 9.74 0.26
CA ASN A 510 -0.53 10.14 -1.14
C ASN A 510 -0.53 8.95 -2.10
N ASP A 511 0.03 7.79 -1.72
CA ASP A 511 0.08 6.60 -2.58
C ASP A 511 -1.33 6.08 -2.87
N VAL A 512 -2.13 5.89 -1.81
CA VAL A 512 -3.54 5.47 -1.92
C VAL A 512 -4.38 6.52 -2.62
N PHE A 513 -4.28 7.79 -2.19
CA PHE A 513 -5.03 8.90 -2.79
C PHE A 513 -4.77 9.03 -4.29
N SER A 514 -3.50 9.03 -4.69
CA SER A 514 -3.11 9.28 -6.08
C SER A 514 -3.52 8.13 -6.98
N ALA A 515 -3.38 6.88 -6.51
CA ALA A 515 -3.87 5.72 -7.26
C ALA A 515 -5.39 5.77 -7.46
N LEU A 516 -6.16 6.09 -6.41
CA LEU A 516 -7.61 6.23 -6.51
C LEU A 516 -8.02 7.32 -7.50
N VAL A 517 -7.49 8.53 -7.38
CA VAL A 517 -7.88 9.65 -8.25
C VAL A 517 -7.46 9.40 -9.70
N THR A 518 -6.32 8.74 -9.96
CA THR A 518 -5.82 8.53 -11.33
C THR A 518 -6.43 7.32 -12.04
N ARG A 519 -6.95 6.33 -11.31
CA ARG A 519 -7.41 5.05 -11.89
C ARG A 519 -8.91 4.79 -11.74
N TRP A 520 -9.57 5.30 -10.68
CA TRP A 520 -11.01 5.06 -10.46
C TRP A 520 -11.86 6.17 -11.08
N PRO A 521 -12.86 5.86 -11.93
CA PRO A 521 -13.80 6.87 -12.45
C PRO A 521 -14.59 7.56 -11.33
N LYS A 522 -15.02 6.77 -10.34
CA LYS A 522 -15.69 7.20 -9.10
C LYS A 522 -14.99 6.55 -7.91
N ALA A 523 -14.83 7.28 -6.81
CA ALA A 523 -14.29 6.71 -5.59
C ALA A 523 -15.10 5.49 -5.11
N PRO A 524 -14.44 4.43 -4.60
CA PRO A 524 -15.11 3.30 -3.97
C PRO A 524 -16.04 3.76 -2.84
N LYS A 525 -17.12 3.01 -2.61
CA LYS A 525 -18.04 3.24 -1.50
C LYS A 525 -17.35 3.02 -0.16
N TYR A 526 -16.50 2.01 -0.07
CA TYR A 526 -15.71 1.71 1.13
C TYR A 526 -14.22 1.60 0.78
N ILE A 527 -13.39 2.34 1.50
CA ILE A 527 -11.93 2.23 1.44
C ILE A 527 -11.47 1.70 2.78
N ILE A 528 -10.89 0.50 2.78
CA ILE A 528 -10.30 -0.10 3.98
C ILE A 528 -8.79 0.08 3.92
N TYR A 529 -8.22 0.69 4.96
CA TYR A 529 -6.78 0.94 5.06
C TYR A 529 -6.41 1.16 6.53
N ASP A 530 -5.27 0.64 6.97
CA ASP A 530 -4.78 0.80 8.35
C ASP A 530 -4.72 2.26 8.78
N PHE A 531 -4.37 3.15 7.85
CA PHE A 531 -4.26 4.57 8.11
C PHE A 531 -5.46 5.38 7.59
N ALA A 532 -6.62 4.74 7.45
CA ALA A 532 -7.85 5.37 6.96
C ALA A 532 -8.24 6.64 7.75
N CYS A 533 -7.97 6.68 9.07
CA CYS A 533 -8.23 7.87 9.90
C CYS A 533 -7.47 9.13 9.46
N GLN A 534 -6.27 8.98 8.89
CA GLN A 534 -5.53 10.12 8.36
C GLN A 534 -5.69 10.27 6.85
N LEU A 535 -6.03 9.18 6.13
CA LEU A 535 -6.35 9.22 4.70
C LEU A 535 -7.64 10.00 4.45
N ALA A 536 -8.70 9.79 5.24
CA ALA A 536 -9.98 10.48 5.06
C ALA A 536 -9.87 12.01 5.04
N PRO A 537 -9.28 12.68 6.06
CA PRO A 537 -9.08 14.12 6.01
C PRO A 537 -8.12 14.54 4.89
N TYR A 538 -7.13 13.71 4.51
CA TYR A 538 -6.23 13.98 3.39
C TYR A 538 -6.98 14.04 2.04
N CYS A 539 -7.87 13.07 1.81
CA CYS A 539 -8.72 12.95 0.63
C CYS A 539 -9.74 14.09 0.57
N MET A 540 -10.48 14.31 1.66
CA MET A 540 -11.53 15.34 1.73
C MET A 540 -10.96 16.76 1.64
N ALA A 541 -9.71 16.99 2.06
CA ALA A 541 -9.08 18.29 1.91
C ALA A 541 -8.74 18.63 0.45
N ARG A 542 -8.56 17.61 -0.40
CA ARG A 542 -8.07 17.76 -1.78
C ARG A 542 -9.18 17.64 -2.81
N GLU A 543 -9.94 16.55 -2.79
CA GLU A 543 -10.97 16.26 -3.79
C GLU A 543 -12.29 15.86 -3.10
N PRO A 544 -12.93 16.77 -2.35
CA PRO A 544 -14.12 16.47 -1.55
C PRO A 544 -15.30 15.98 -2.37
N ASP A 545 -15.49 16.46 -3.61
CA ASP A 545 -16.58 15.99 -4.48
C ASP A 545 -16.38 14.54 -4.94
N PHE A 546 -15.13 14.14 -5.17
CA PHE A 546 -14.80 12.77 -5.55
C PHE A 546 -15.01 11.78 -4.39
N PHE A 547 -14.70 12.18 -3.15
CA PHE A 547 -14.71 11.32 -1.97
C PHE A 547 -15.94 11.46 -1.06
N SER A 548 -16.87 12.37 -1.35
CA SER A 548 -18.03 12.63 -0.47
C SER A 548 -18.98 11.45 -0.30
N ASP A 549 -18.90 10.47 -1.19
CA ASP A 549 -19.73 9.25 -1.16
C ASP A 549 -19.02 8.07 -0.49
N THR A 550 -17.78 8.27 -0.06
CA THR A 550 -16.89 7.21 0.43
C THR A 550 -16.88 7.16 1.96
N SER A 551 -16.84 5.95 2.51
CA SER A 551 -16.54 5.67 3.91
C SER A 551 -15.13 5.10 4.03
N PHE A 552 -14.30 5.75 4.85
CA PHE A 552 -12.94 5.31 5.13
C PHE A 552 -12.95 4.46 6.41
N LEU A 553 -12.44 3.24 6.33
CA LEU A 553 -12.50 2.26 7.42
C LEU A 553 -11.11 1.66 7.68
N ILE A 554 -10.84 1.35 8.95
CA ILE A 554 -9.65 0.69 9.44
C ILE A 554 -10.00 -0.78 9.63
N ASP A 555 -9.09 -1.66 9.23
CA ASP A 555 -9.18 -3.09 9.48
C ASP A 555 -9.13 -3.39 10.99
N ASP A 556 -9.95 -4.36 11.40
CA ASP A 556 -10.10 -4.83 12.77
C ASP A 556 -8.78 -5.31 13.39
N PHE A 557 -7.86 -5.88 12.60
CA PHE A 557 -6.55 -6.36 13.08
C PHE A 557 -5.64 -5.24 13.59
N HIS A 558 -5.80 -4.03 13.06
CA HIS A 558 -4.96 -2.88 13.42
C HIS A 558 -5.58 -2.02 14.53
N THR A 559 -6.81 -2.29 14.95
CA THR A 559 -7.54 -1.49 15.96
C THR A 559 -6.79 -1.26 17.27
N MET A 560 -5.93 -2.19 17.70
CA MET A 560 -5.11 -2.03 18.91
C MET A 560 -4.12 -0.85 18.82
N GLY A 561 -3.66 -0.48 17.62
CA GLY A 561 -2.80 0.69 17.38
C GLY A 561 -3.55 2.03 17.35
N HIS A 562 -4.87 1.99 17.32
CA HIS A 562 -5.76 3.15 17.08
C HIS A 562 -6.55 3.57 18.33
N THR A 563 -5.90 3.57 19.49
CA THR A 563 -6.53 3.87 20.80
C THR A 563 -7.13 5.28 20.91
N ARG A 564 -6.74 6.21 20.04
CA ARG A 564 -7.25 7.60 20.01
C ARG A 564 -8.14 7.91 18.81
N CYS A 565 -8.35 6.95 17.90
CA CYS A 565 -9.19 7.16 16.73
C CYS A 565 -10.66 6.94 17.09
N SER A 566 -11.53 7.69 16.41
CA SER A 566 -12.98 7.50 16.55
C SER A 566 -13.42 6.13 16.03
N THR A 567 -14.42 5.54 16.68
CA THR A 567 -15.13 4.34 16.19
C THR A 567 -15.79 4.57 14.83
N ALA A 568 -15.94 5.83 14.40
CA ALA A 568 -16.37 6.21 13.06
C ALA A 568 -15.46 5.70 11.93
N PHE A 569 -14.25 5.24 12.25
CA PHE A 569 -13.32 4.62 11.31
C PHE A 569 -13.27 3.10 11.42
N PHE A 570 -13.89 2.45 12.41
CA PHE A 570 -13.67 1.01 12.59
C PHE A 570 -14.68 0.20 11.78
N LEU A 571 -14.17 -0.71 10.94
CA LEU A 571 -15.02 -1.61 10.16
C LEU A 571 -16.00 -2.37 11.06
N LYS A 572 -15.53 -2.90 12.20
CA LYS A 572 -16.36 -3.53 13.22
C LYS A 572 -17.58 -2.71 13.62
N THR A 573 -17.45 -1.38 13.77
CA THR A 573 -18.57 -0.52 14.20
C THR A 573 -19.68 -0.51 13.16
N TYR A 574 -19.33 -0.46 11.87
CA TYR A 574 -20.34 -0.52 10.80
C TYR A 574 -20.86 -1.93 10.59
N ALA A 575 -20.04 -2.97 10.75
CA ALA A 575 -20.47 -4.37 10.66
C ALA A 575 -21.61 -4.72 11.65
N LEU A 576 -21.67 -4.05 12.81
CA LEU A 576 -22.76 -4.23 13.78
C LEU A 576 -24.14 -3.76 13.29
N THR A 577 -24.17 -2.87 12.30
CA THR A 577 -25.42 -2.26 11.77
C THR A 577 -25.66 -2.61 10.31
N GLN A 578 -24.60 -2.99 9.58
CA GLN A 578 -24.64 -3.40 8.18
C GLN A 578 -24.03 -4.79 8.04
N PRO A 579 -24.85 -5.86 8.05
CA PRO A 579 -24.37 -7.24 7.98
C PRO A 579 -23.49 -7.54 6.75
N ALA A 580 -23.70 -6.83 5.63
CA ALA A 580 -22.87 -6.97 4.44
C ALA A 580 -21.40 -6.58 4.70
N LEU A 581 -21.14 -5.57 5.53
CA LEU A 581 -19.78 -5.16 5.90
C LEU A 581 -19.12 -6.17 6.85
N GLY A 582 -19.91 -6.85 7.69
CA GLY A 582 -19.42 -7.96 8.53
C GLY A 582 -19.00 -9.20 7.75
N ARG A 583 -19.36 -9.30 6.46
CA ARG A 583 -18.92 -10.38 5.55
C ARG A 583 -17.67 -10.02 4.74
N ILE A 584 -17.23 -8.76 4.79
CA ILE A 584 -15.96 -8.39 4.17
C ILE A 584 -14.88 -9.18 4.87
N ASN A 585 -14.04 -9.88 4.11
CA ASN A 585 -12.79 -10.45 4.62
C ASN A 585 -11.79 -9.30 4.75
N PRO A 586 -11.58 -8.71 5.94
CA PRO A 586 -10.72 -7.54 6.02
C PRO A 586 -9.23 -7.97 5.94
N SER A 587 -8.94 -9.22 6.30
CA SER A 587 -7.67 -9.90 6.06
C SER A 587 -7.40 -10.22 4.58
N ALA A 588 -8.25 -9.83 3.62
CA ALA A 588 -7.96 -10.12 2.21
C ALA A 588 -6.62 -9.53 1.75
N ALA A 589 -6.30 -8.31 2.21
CA ALA A 589 -4.98 -7.72 2.00
C ALA A 589 -3.89 -8.51 2.75
N GLU A 590 -4.10 -8.89 4.01
CA GLU A 590 -3.14 -9.69 4.78
C GLU A 590 -2.86 -11.06 4.14
N CYS A 591 -3.88 -11.76 3.65
CA CYS A 591 -3.75 -13.02 2.93
C CYS A 591 -2.95 -12.84 1.63
N GLY A 592 -3.29 -11.83 0.82
CA GLY A 592 -2.56 -11.50 -0.41
C GLY A 592 -1.10 -11.12 -0.13
N ASN A 593 -0.87 -10.34 0.91
CA ASN A 593 0.47 -9.89 1.33
C ASN A 593 1.30 -11.00 1.97
N GLY A 594 0.64 -11.94 2.66
CA GLY A 594 1.24 -13.20 3.09
C GLY A 594 1.76 -14.00 1.90
N GLY A 595 1.04 -14.00 0.77
CA GLY A 595 1.54 -14.48 -0.52
C GLY A 595 2.81 -13.75 -0.96
N LEU A 596 2.76 -12.41 -1.04
CA LEU A 596 3.90 -11.59 -1.47
C LEU A 596 5.15 -11.74 -0.61
N SER A 597 5.01 -12.13 0.67
CA SER A 597 6.15 -12.42 1.54
C SER A 597 7.05 -13.53 0.98
N LYS A 598 6.49 -14.50 0.23
CA LYS A 598 7.21 -15.62 -0.41
C LYS A 598 8.21 -15.16 -1.46
N ILE A 599 7.98 -14.01 -2.08
CA ILE A 599 8.86 -13.48 -3.15
C ILE A 599 9.79 -12.37 -2.68
N ARG A 600 9.65 -11.92 -1.43
CA ARG A 600 10.43 -10.82 -0.85
C ARG A 600 11.93 -11.03 -0.97
N LYS A 601 12.41 -12.24 -0.70
CA LYS A 601 13.84 -12.56 -0.78
C LYS A 601 14.36 -12.46 -2.21
N SER A 602 13.63 -13.01 -3.19
CA SER A 602 14.00 -12.96 -4.60
C SER A 602 14.04 -11.52 -5.13
N VAL A 603 12.99 -10.73 -4.86
CA VAL A 603 12.88 -9.33 -5.32
C VAL A 603 14.02 -8.46 -4.79
N ARG A 604 14.48 -8.69 -3.56
CA ARG A 604 15.55 -7.90 -2.93
C ARG A 604 16.86 -7.88 -3.72
N TYR A 605 17.14 -8.94 -4.49
CA TYR A 605 18.35 -9.10 -5.28
C TYR A 605 18.15 -8.83 -6.78
N MET A 606 16.97 -8.36 -7.18
CA MET A 606 16.66 -8.04 -8.58
C MET A 606 16.86 -6.54 -8.86
N GLY A 607 17.23 -6.24 -10.11
CA GLY A 607 17.08 -4.89 -10.67
C GLY A 607 15.61 -4.55 -10.91
N GLN A 608 15.30 -3.27 -11.08
CA GLN A 608 13.94 -2.73 -11.13
C GLN A 608 12.98 -3.48 -12.06
N GLU A 609 13.33 -3.61 -13.35
CA GLU A 609 12.41 -4.18 -14.35
C GLU A 609 12.08 -5.65 -14.05
N ARG A 610 13.09 -6.41 -13.63
CA ARG A 610 12.93 -7.81 -13.21
C ARG A 610 12.08 -7.91 -11.95
N ALA A 611 12.30 -7.03 -10.97
CA ALA A 611 11.48 -6.97 -9.77
C ALA A 611 10.01 -6.69 -10.11
N ILE A 612 9.73 -5.68 -10.94
CA ILE A 612 8.37 -5.32 -11.38
C ILE A 612 7.70 -6.50 -12.08
N LEU A 613 8.38 -7.13 -13.05
CA LEU A 613 7.82 -8.24 -13.82
C LEU A 613 7.57 -9.48 -12.94
N TYR A 614 8.50 -9.80 -12.04
CA TYR A 614 8.38 -10.92 -11.10
C TYR A 614 7.21 -10.74 -10.13
N THR A 615 7.07 -9.53 -9.56
CA THR A 615 5.93 -9.15 -8.71
C THR A 615 4.62 -9.18 -9.47
N SER A 616 4.59 -8.62 -10.67
CA SER A 616 3.39 -8.59 -11.50
C SER A 616 2.89 -9.98 -11.85
N THR A 617 3.80 -10.87 -12.24
CA THR A 617 3.48 -12.27 -12.56
C THR A 617 2.95 -13.01 -11.33
N PHE A 618 3.50 -12.72 -10.14
CA PHE A 618 3.00 -13.29 -8.89
C PHE A 618 1.58 -12.83 -8.56
N LEU A 619 1.24 -11.57 -8.84
CA LEU A 619 -0.09 -11.01 -8.54
C LEU A 619 -1.15 -11.39 -9.57
N SER A 620 -0.74 -11.82 -10.76
CA SER A 620 -1.62 -12.30 -11.85
C SER A 620 -2.07 -13.76 -11.70
N ILE A 621 -1.38 -14.54 -10.87
CA ILE A 621 -1.59 -15.98 -10.66
C ILE A 621 -2.18 -16.19 -9.28
#